data_AF-A0AAU1XPF9-F1
#
_entry.id   AF-A0AAU1XPF9-F1
#
_cell.length_a   1.000
_cell.length_b   1.000
_cell.length_c   1.000
_cell.angle_alpha   90.00
_cell.angle_beta   90.00
_cell.angle_gamma   90.00
#
_symmetry.space_group_name_H-M   'P 1'
#
loop_
_entity.id
_entity.type
_entity.pdbx_description
1 polymer ?
#
loop_
_entity_poly.entity_id
_entity_poly.type
_entity_poly.pdbx_seq_one_letter_code
_entity_poly.pdbx_strand_id
1 'polypeptide(L)'
;MVRVRRPAVRTALRAAVATVCATAALVAAGPADAADPPAAERRVQVEIPGPEQGGDAGSGHARVPAAGSPAKSAGRLSPAQREADGAVTKLIDNGSTADRLDVVVIGDGYTAAELARFHADAEQKWAEVTAVEPYTTYRNLFNVWTVDAVSHDSGVSGDPDPATVRDTALGSYFWCEGIERLLCIDQPKVDAYVAKAPAADLVVVLANSAKYGGAGYNEPSATLGYEGISTASAGHPKSGQVAIHETGHSLGKLADEYFYPGVPDYEKYTGPEPAESNSTALSADRMAAQRAKWYRWLGEESPDGGTVGAYEGGNYFVTGLNRPTDNSLMRVLGKPFNLPGVESMIAGFYQHARVVTPLTPTDRTLRMRHTAKAAVPRLNGADGRQLVVRWYLDGRELKRFEGRTEVPVAQLWLFDLRAHRLSVTAEDRTPSVRDPEIVRTLRSTATWTVRL
;
A
#
# COMPACT_ATOMS: atom_id res chain seq x y z
N MET A 1 70.30 1.24 10.47
CA MET A 1 69.95 1.79 11.80
C MET A 1 69.60 0.59 12.71
N VAL A 2 70.13 0.35 13.92
CA VAL A 2 70.49 1.24 15.08
C VAL A 2 69.21 1.82 15.69
N ARG A 3 68.75 1.59 16.94
CA ARG A 3 69.14 0.84 18.17
C ARG A 3 67.82 0.28 18.79
N VAL A 4 67.66 -0.79 19.61
CA VAL A 4 68.40 -1.45 20.73
C VAL A 4 68.01 -0.97 22.15
N ARG A 5 67.48 -1.91 22.97
CA ARG A 5 67.19 -1.92 24.45
C ARG A 5 65.93 -1.16 24.94
N ARG A 6 65.11 -1.63 25.92
CA ARG A 6 65.25 -2.31 27.25
C ARG A 6 65.72 -1.37 28.39
N PRO A 7 65.45 -1.62 29.71
CA PRO A 7 64.71 -2.73 30.40
C PRO A 7 63.30 -2.25 30.88
N ALA A 8 62.59 -2.66 31.95
CA ALA A 8 62.66 -3.65 33.07
C ALA A 8 61.18 -4.03 33.48
N VAL A 9 60.77 -5.08 34.23
CA VAL A 9 61.35 -6.15 35.10
C VAL A 9 61.42 -5.88 36.63
N ARG A 10 60.45 -6.43 37.40
CA ARG A 10 60.50 -7.02 38.79
C ARG A 10 59.06 -7.45 39.21
N THR A 11 58.68 -8.71 39.55
CA THR A 11 59.01 -9.66 40.65
C THR A 11 58.61 -9.20 42.07
N ALA A 12 58.08 -10.04 42.99
CA ALA A 12 57.56 -11.43 42.96
C ALA A 12 56.93 -11.81 44.33
N LEU A 13 56.27 -12.97 44.42
CA LEU A 13 56.23 -14.05 45.48
C LEU A 13 54.87 -14.81 45.32
N ARG A 14 54.68 -16.14 45.44
CA ARG A 14 55.17 -17.25 46.30
C ARG A 14 54.65 -17.20 47.76
N ALA A 15 54.09 -18.27 48.37
CA ALA A 15 53.63 -19.59 47.87
C ALA A 15 52.84 -20.36 48.96
N ALA A 16 52.11 -21.43 48.56
CA ALA A 16 51.83 -22.67 49.33
C ALA A 16 50.94 -22.60 50.62
N VAL A 17 50.25 -23.65 51.10
CA VAL A 17 49.84 -24.97 50.54
C VAL A 17 48.62 -25.54 51.32
N ALA A 18 47.75 -26.29 50.64
CA ALA A 18 46.76 -27.31 51.08
C ALA A 18 46.04 -27.26 52.45
N THR A 19 44.73 -27.52 52.41
CA THR A 19 44.11 -28.62 53.18
C THR A 19 43.03 -29.27 52.32
N VAL A 20 42.84 -30.59 52.43
CA VAL A 20 41.79 -31.35 51.72
C VAL A 20 40.78 -31.88 52.73
N CYS A 21 39.50 -31.56 52.54
CA CYS A 21 38.37 -32.29 53.11
C CYS A 21 37.26 -32.37 52.06
N ALA A 22 36.78 -33.57 51.77
CA ALA A 22 35.66 -33.80 50.85
C ALA A 22 34.54 -34.52 51.61
N THR A 23 33.39 -33.86 51.79
CA THR A 23 32.20 -34.45 52.41
C THR A 23 30.92 -34.00 51.73
N ALA A 24 30.17 -34.98 51.24
CA ALA A 24 28.72 -35.06 50.95
C ALA A 24 27.96 -33.81 50.45
N ALA A 25 27.23 -34.02 49.35
CA ALA A 25 26.35 -33.03 48.72
C ALA A 25 25.16 -32.57 49.60
N LEU A 26 24.75 -31.33 49.36
CA LEU A 26 23.38 -30.85 49.55
C LEU A 26 22.94 -30.21 48.23
N VAL A 27 21.77 -30.61 47.72
CA VAL A 27 21.25 -30.09 46.45
C VAL A 27 20.64 -28.70 46.70
N ALA A 28 21.43 -27.67 46.47
CA ALA A 28 20.90 -26.33 46.26
C ALA A 28 20.30 -26.26 44.85
N ALA A 29 18.98 -26.09 44.75
CA ALA A 29 18.39 -25.64 43.50
C ALA A 29 18.98 -24.25 43.20
N GLY A 30 19.54 -24.08 41.99
CA GLY A 30 19.87 -22.73 41.51
C GLY A 30 18.59 -21.89 41.42
N PRO A 31 18.70 -20.55 41.44
CA PRO A 31 17.55 -19.73 41.04
C PRO A 31 17.10 -20.21 39.66
N ALA A 32 15.82 -20.54 39.52
CA ALA A 32 15.27 -20.83 38.21
C ALA A 32 15.51 -19.61 37.32
N ASP A 33 15.93 -19.82 36.06
CA ASP A 33 16.04 -18.73 35.10
C ASP A 33 14.71 -17.97 35.10
N ALA A 34 14.76 -16.71 35.50
CA ALA A 34 13.64 -15.82 35.38
C ALA A 34 13.47 -15.58 33.88
N ALA A 35 12.59 -16.36 33.26
CA ALA A 35 12.27 -16.27 31.84
C ALA A 35 12.02 -14.80 31.51
N ASP A 36 12.65 -14.31 30.43
CA ASP A 36 12.52 -12.93 30.00
C ASP A 36 11.04 -12.54 29.97
N PRO A 37 10.68 -11.36 30.52
CA PRO A 37 9.28 -10.94 30.57
C PRO A 37 8.70 -11.02 29.15
N PRO A 38 7.53 -11.67 28.95
CA PRO A 38 7.02 -11.96 27.63
C PRO A 38 6.97 -10.67 26.81
N ALA A 39 7.63 -10.68 25.65
CA ALA A 39 7.78 -9.50 24.82
C ALA A 39 6.42 -8.85 24.59
N ALA A 40 6.32 -7.55 24.93
CA ALA A 40 5.05 -6.85 24.91
C ALA A 40 4.38 -6.99 23.53
N GLU A 41 3.11 -7.39 23.54
CA GLU A 41 2.31 -7.60 22.32
C GLU A 41 2.45 -6.39 21.39
N ARG A 42 2.98 -6.61 20.17
CA ARG A 42 3.02 -5.54 19.15
C ARG A 42 1.58 -5.17 18.86
N ARG A 43 1.22 -3.92 19.14
CA ARG A 43 -0.03 -3.31 18.70
C ARG A 43 0.25 -2.31 17.60
N VAL A 44 -0.60 -2.30 16.58
CA VAL A 44 -0.53 -1.42 15.41
C VAL A 44 -1.71 -0.46 15.41
N GLN A 45 -1.55 0.68 14.76
CA GLN A 45 -2.64 1.64 14.56
C GLN A 45 -3.45 1.22 13.32
N VAL A 46 -4.78 1.21 13.46
CA VAL A 46 -5.71 0.87 12.37
C VAL A 46 -6.86 1.85 12.29
N GLU A 47 -7.30 2.14 11.07
CA GLU A 47 -8.51 2.91 10.81
C GLU A 47 -9.75 2.02 10.98
N ILE A 48 -10.78 2.62 11.56
CA ILE A 48 -12.13 2.11 11.71
C ILE A 48 -12.98 2.76 10.62
N PRO A 49 -13.61 2.00 9.71
CA PRO A 49 -14.45 2.57 8.66
C PRO A 49 -15.66 3.31 9.23
N GLY A 50 -16.24 4.22 8.44
CA GLY A 50 -17.47 4.94 8.80
C GLY A 50 -18.66 4.02 9.11
N PRO A 51 -19.67 4.45 9.88
CA PRO A 51 -20.88 3.66 10.09
C PRO A 51 -21.61 3.39 8.76
N GLU A 52 -22.29 2.23 8.66
CA GLU A 52 -22.93 1.73 7.43
C GLU A 52 -23.93 2.72 6.83
N GLN A 53 -24.56 3.52 7.70
CA GLN A 53 -25.42 4.64 7.39
C GLN A 53 -24.86 5.84 8.17
N GLY A 54 -24.52 6.92 7.45
CA GLY A 54 -23.68 7.99 7.98
C GLY A 54 -24.26 8.68 9.22
N GLY A 55 -23.42 8.87 10.24
CA GLY A 55 -23.76 9.49 11.51
C GLY A 55 -22.53 9.65 12.40
N ASP A 56 -22.67 10.37 13.52
CA ASP A 56 -21.57 11.00 14.27
C ASP A 56 -20.68 10.05 15.11
N ALA A 57 -20.66 8.74 14.82
CA ALA A 57 -20.14 7.71 15.75
C ALA A 57 -19.04 6.79 15.19
N GLY A 58 -17.79 7.11 15.52
CA GLY A 58 -16.75 6.12 15.79
C GLY A 58 -15.99 5.54 14.59
N SER A 59 -15.82 6.32 13.51
CA SER A 59 -14.72 6.07 12.56
C SER A 59 -13.44 6.78 13.06
N GLY A 60 -12.28 6.45 12.50
CA GLY A 60 -10.97 6.91 12.96
C GLY A 60 -10.19 5.79 13.64
N HIS A 61 -9.28 6.11 14.56
CA HIS A 61 -8.24 5.14 14.93
C HIS A 61 -8.53 4.24 16.14
N ALA A 62 -8.14 2.96 16.03
CA ALA A 62 -7.91 2.04 17.14
C ALA A 62 -6.43 1.57 17.20
N ARG A 63 -5.99 1.03 18.34
CA ARG A 63 -4.71 0.30 18.42
C ARG A 63 -4.91 -1.16 18.80
N VAL A 64 -4.74 -2.05 17.84
CA VAL A 64 -5.13 -3.47 17.89
C VAL A 64 -3.90 -4.39 17.93
N PRO A 65 -3.99 -5.63 18.43
CA PRO A 65 -2.91 -6.60 18.33
C PRO A 65 -2.50 -6.87 16.87
N ALA A 66 -1.20 -6.81 16.56
CA ALA A 66 -0.69 -7.12 15.23
C ALA A 66 -0.91 -8.58 14.83
N ALA A 67 -0.96 -9.51 15.81
CA ALA A 67 -1.28 -10.91 15.61
C ALA A 67 -2.81 -11.21 15.68
N GLY A 68 -3.65 -10.18 15.67
CA GLY A 68 -5.10 -10.32 15.85
C GLY A 68 -5.50 -10.89 17.21
N SER A 69 -6.72 -11.41 17.30
CA SER A 69 -7.18 -12.11 18.50
C SER A 69 -6.55 -13.52 18.58
N PRO A 70 -6.17 -14.01 19.77
CA PRO A 70 -5.68 -15.38 19.97
C PRO A 70 -6.82 -16.41 19.84
N ALA A 71 -7.33 -16.57 18.62
CA ALA A 71 -8.19 -17.68 18.23
C ALA A 71 -7.47 -19.02 18.43
N LYS A 72 -8.25 -20.11 18.53
CA LYS A 72 -7.72 -21.44 18.83
C LYS A 72 -6.70 -21.88 17.76
N SER A 73 -5.70 -22.66 18.18
CA SER A 73 -4.75 -23.28 17.26
C SER A 73 -5.50 -24.11 16.21
N ALA A 74 -5.35 -23.75 14.94
CA ALA A 74 -6.10 -24.31 13.83
C ALA A 74 -6.01 -25.84 13.74
N GLY A 75 -7.03 -26.45 13.15
CA GLY A 75 -6.93 -27.82 12.65
C GLY A 75 -5.78 -27.96 11.64
N ARG A 76 -5.27 -29.18 11.44
CA ARG A 76 -4.40 -29.43 10.27
C ARG A 76 -5.29 -29.59 9.04
N LEU A 77 -5.16 -28.68 8.07
CA LEU A 77 -5.78 -28.83 6.74
C LEU A 77 -5.49 -30.22 6.17
N SER A 78 -6.49 -30.85 5.55
CA SER A 78 -6.35 -32.15 4.87
C SER A 78 -5.38 -32.07 3.69
N PRO A 79 -4.86 -33.19 3.16
CA PRO A 79 -3.91 -33.17 2.05
C PRO A 79 -4.40 -32.34 0.84
N ALA A 80 -5.63 -32.56 0.39
CA ALA A 80 -6.21 -31.82 -0.75
C ALA A 80 -6.42 -30.32 -0.44
N GLN A 81 -6.79 -29.96 0.80
CA GLN A 81 -6.87 -28.54 1.20
C GLN A 81 -5.49 -27.85 1.13
N ARG A 82 -4.40 -28.56 1.47
CA ARG A 82 -3.02 -28.04 1.38
C ARG A 82 -2.45 -28.01 -0.05
N GLU A 83 -3.10 -28.64 -1.02
CA GLU A 83 -2.75 -28.54 -2.44
C GLU A 83 -3.39 -27.31 -3.09
N ALA A 84 -4.52 -26.83 -2.55
CA ALA A 84 -5.12 -25.55 -2.91
C ALA A 84 -4.58 -24.36 -2.09
N ASP A 85 -4.16 -24.58 -0.83
CA ASP A 85 -3.68 -23.50 0.02
C ASP A 85 -2.43 -22.81 -0.54
N GLY A 86 -2.51 -21.49 -0.66
CA GLY A 86 -1.45 -20.67 -1.22
C GLY A 86 -1.36 -20.67 -2.74
N ALA A 87 -2.34 -21.25 -3.45
CA ALA A 87 -2.44 -21.07 -4.90
C ALA A 87 -2.53 -19.58 -5.24
N VAL A 88 -1.75 -19.14 -6.24
CA VAL A 88 -1.70 -17.74 -6.68
C VAL A 88 -2.18 -17.66 -8.12
N THR A 89 -3.21 -16.85 -8.37
CA THR A 89 -3.77 -16.62 -9.71
C THR A 89 -3.63 -15.16 -10.10
N LYS A 90 -3.17 -14.87 -11.32
CA LYS A 90 -3.16 -13.52 -11.87
C LYS A 90 -4.55 -13.19 -12.43
N LEU A 91 -5.37 -12.51 -11.63
CA LEU A 91 -6.73 -12.12 -11.98
C LEU A 91 -6.74 -11.02 -13.05
N ILE A 92 -5.83 -10.05 -12.95
CA ILE A 92 -5.67 -8.97 -13.94
C ILE A 92 -4.20 -8.88 -14.37
N ASP A 93 -3.95 -9.01 -15.68
CA ASP A 93 -2.63 -8.84 -16.29
C ASP A 93 -2.58 -7.61 -17.20
N ASN A 94 -1.88 -6.56 -16.74
CA ASN A 94 -1.53 -5.40 -17.57
C ASN A 94 -0.03 -5.32 -17.87
N GLY A 95 0.78 -6.29 -17.44
CA GLY A 95 2.22 -6.36 -17.69
C GLY A 95 3.06 -6.93 -16.55
N SER A 96 4.38 -6.69 -16.66
CA SER A 96 5.38 -7.10 -15.68
C SER A 96 5.15 -6.45 -14.31
N THR A 97 5.45 -7.18 -13.24
CA THR A 97 5.49 -6.65 -11.86
C THR A 97 6.49 -5.51 -11.71
N ALA A 98 7.58 -5.53 -12.50
CA ALA A 98 8.59 -4.47 -12.50
C ALA A 98 8.12 -3.10 -13.08
N ASP A 99 6.89 -3.03 -13.62
CA ASP A 99 6.31 -1.83 -14.23
C ASP A 99 4.83 -1.59 -13.84
N ARG A 100 4.22 -2.37 -12.94
CA ARG A 100 2.80 -2.24 -12.55
C ARG A 100 2.69 -2.17 -11.04
N LEU A 101 1.62 -1.55 -10.56
CA LEU A 101 1.23 -1.65 -9.16
C LEU A 101 0.57 -3.02 -8.96
N ASP A 102 1.20 -3.91 -8.19
CA ASP A 102 0.71 -5.27 -7.93
C ASP A 102 -0.19 -5.29 -6.68
N VAL A 103 -1.50 -5.44 -6.88
CA VAL A 103 -2.47 -5.61 -5.78
C VAL A 103 -2.62 -7.09 -5.46
N VAL A 104 -2.46 -7.46 -4.19
CA VAL A 104 -2.66 -8.83 -3.70
C VAL A 104 -3.96 -8.92 -2.91
N VAL A 105 -4.90 -9.70 -3.42
CA VAL A 105 -6.21 -9.97 -2.80
C VAL A 105 -6.18 -11.35 -2.15
N ILE A 106 -6.57 -11.44 -0.88
CA ILE A 106 -6.54 -12.68 -0.10
C ILE A 106 -7.91 -12.92 0.53
N GLY A 107 -8.49 -14.09 0.35
CA GLY A 107 -9.80 -14.43 0.90
C GLY A 107 -9.68 -15.12 2.25
N ASP A 108 -10.38 -14.63 3.28
CA ASP A 108 -10.46 -15.32 4.58
C ASP A 108 -11.87 -15.79 4.91
N GLY A 109 -11.96 -16.90 5.66
CA GLY A 109 -13.23 -17.58 5.96
C GLY A 109 -13.83 -18.33 4.77
N TYR A 110 -13.09 -18.57 3.68
CA TYR A 110 -13.51 -19.46 2.58
C TYR A 110 -12.91 -20.84 2.77
N THR A 111 -13.76 -21.87 2.73
CA THR A 111 -13.27 -23.26 2.65
C THR A 111 -12.79 -23.59 1.24
N ALA A 112 -12.07 -24.71 1.06
CA ALA A 112 -11.59 -25.14 -0.26
C ALA A 112 -12.72 -25.38 -1.29
N ALA A 113 -13.96 -25.62 -0.84
CA ALA A 113 -15.13 -25.73 -1.71
C ALA A 113 -15.69 -24.36 -2.18
N GLU A 114 -15.20 -23.26 -1.61
CA GLU A 114 -15.71 -21.90 -1.80
C GLU A 114 -14.69 -20.97 -2.48
N LEU A 115 -13.50 -21.46 -2.85
CA LEU A 115 -12.47 -20.67 -3.55
C LEU A 115 -12.98 -20.10 -4.88
N ALA A 116 -13.86 -20.83 -5.59
CA ALA A 116 -14.53 -20.32 -6.79
C ALA A 116 -15.47 -19.13 -6.50
N ARG A 117 -15.99 -19.01 -5.27
CA ARG A 117 -16.73 -17.82 -4.82
C ARG A 117 -15.76 -16.70 -4.47
N PHE A 118 -14.67 -16.98 -3.74
CA PHE A 118 -13.62 -16.01 -3.46
C PHE A 118 -13.06 -15.35 -4.74
N HIS A 119 -12.77 -16.09 -5.81
CA HIS A 119 -12.28 -15.51 -7.06
C HIS A 119 -13.32 -14.59 -7.73
N ALA A 120 -14.61 -14.96 -7.70
CA ALA A 120 -15.69 -14.11 -8.21
C ALA A 120 -15.90 -12.85 -7.35
N ASP A 121 -15.83 -12.99 -6.02
CA ASP A 121 -15.91 -11.87 -5.08
C ASP A 121 -14.73 -10.90 -5.26
N ALA A 122 -13.52 -11.43 -5.51
CA ALA A 122 -12.33 -10.64 -5.84
C ALA A 122 -12.45 -9.90 -7.18
N GLU A 123 -12.98 -10.56 -8.22
CA GLU A 123 -13.27 -9.92 -9.51
C GLU A 123 -14.31 -8.81 -9.36
N GLN A 124 -15.41 -9.06 -8.65
CA GLN A 124 -16.45 -8.07 -8.39
C GLN A 124 -15.90 -6.88 -7.59
N LYS A 125 -15.15 -7.12 -6.51
CA LYS A 125 -14.59 -6.03 -5.69
C LYS A 125 -13.53 -5.21 -6.44
N TRP A 126 -12.73 -5.83 -7.31
CA TRP A 126 -11.84 -5.07 -8.19
C TRP A 126 -12.59 -4.26 -9.26
N ALA A 127 -13.71 -4.77 -9.77
CA ALA A 127 -14.60 -4.01 -10.67
C ALA A 127 -15.27 -2.82 -9.94
N GLU A 128 -15.65 -2.97 -8.67
CA GLU A 128 -16.14 -1.87 -7.81
C GLU A 128 -15.06 -0.79 -7.60
N VAL A 129 -13.80 -1.18 -7.31
CA VAL A 129 -12.67 -0.25 -7.18
C VAL A 129 -12.40 0.49 -8.50
N THR A 130 -12.29 -0.24 -9.61
CA THR A 130 -11.96 0.33 -10.94
C THR A 130 -13.12 0.99 -11.68
N ALA A 131 -14.23 1.24 -10.98
CA ALA A 131 -15.34 2.11 -11.39
C ALA A 131 -15.26 3.53 -10.79
N VAL A 132 -14.39 3.77 -9.81
CA VAL A 132 -14.19 5.10 -9.17
C VAL A 132 -12.94 5.79 -9.73
N GLU A 133 -13.02 7.08 -10.07
CA GLU A 133 -11.83 7.85 -10.47
C GLU A 133 -10.97 8.19 -9.25
N PRO A 134 -9.62 8.14 -9.33
CA PRO A 134 -8.83 7.98 -10.55
C PRO A 134 -8.59 6.52 -11.02
N TYR A 135 -9.04 5.49 -10.28
CA TYR A 135 -8.82 4.10 -10.69
C TYR A 135 -9.41 3.77 -12.06
N THR A 136 -10.60 4.30 -12.40
CA THR A 136 -11.21 4.12 -13.73
C THR A 136 -10.25 4.53 -14.86
N THR A 137 -9.67 5.73 -14.79
CA THR A 137 -8.68 6.20 -15.76
C THR A 137 -7.42 5.32 -15.79
N TYR A 138 -6.87 4.98 -14.63
CA TYR A 138 -5.53 4.37 -14.50
C TYR A 138 -5.50 2.85 -14.31
N ARG A 139 -6.63 2.12 -14.34
CA ARG A 139 -6.70 0.66 -14.09
C ARG A 139 -5.71 -0.21 -14.90
N ASN A 140 -5.21 0.29 -16.04
CA ASN A 140 -4.19 -0.40 -16.85
C ASN A 140 -2.75 -0.25 -16.30
N LEU A 141 -2.56 0.47 -15.20
CA LEU A 141 -1.31 0.53 -14.41
C LEU A 141 -1.21 -0.59 -13.37
N PHE A 142 -2.29 -1.33 -13.13
CA PHE A 142 -2.40 -2.31 -12.05
C PHE A 142 -2.35 -3.75 -12.58
N ASN A 143 -1.70 -4.63 -11.84
CA ASN A 143 -2.00 -6.06 -11.86
C ASN A 143 -2.84 -6.39 -10.63
N VAL A 144 -3.57 -7.51 -10.69
CA VAL A 144 -4.26 -8.07 -9.52
C VAL A 144 -3.95 -9.55 -9.42
N TRP A 145 -3.56 -9.98 -8.23
CA TRP A 145 -3.29 -11.37 -7.87
C TRP A 145 -4.29 -11.80 -6.80
N THR A 146 -4.91 -12.96 -6.94
CA THR A 146 -5.57 -13.64 -5.82
C THR A 146 -4.60 -14.64 -5.19
N VAL A 147 -4.64 -14.76 -3.87
CA VAL A 147 -3.97 -15.82 -3.10
C VAL A 147 -5.03 -16.57 -2.28
N ASP A 148 -5.09 -17.87 -2.48
CA ASP A 148 -6.06 -18.74 -1.78
C ASP A 148 -5.58 -19.03 -0.36
N ALA A 149 -6.31 -18.57 0.66
CA ALA A 149 -6.05 -18.87 2.07
C ALA A 149 -7.15 -19.78 2.61
N VAL A 150 -6.88 -21.09 2.66
CA VAL A 150 -7.92 -22.10 2.85
C VAL A 150 -8.30 -22.20 4.33
N SER A 151 -9.51 -21.73 4.65
CA SER A 151 -10.07 -21.80 6.00
C SER A 151 -10.68 -23.17 6.29
N HIS A 152 -10.79 -23.53 7.58
CA HIS A 152 -11.53 -24.73 8.01
C HIS A 152 -13.02 -24.45 8.07
N ASP A 153 -13.39 -23.32 8.67
CA ASP A 153 -14.77 -22.86 8.73
C ASP A 153 -15.12 -21.94 7.55
N SER A 154 -16.40 -21.94 7.18
CA SER A 154 -17.00 -20.90 6.34
C SER A 154 -17.53 -19.76 7.22
N GLY A 155 -17.24 -18.52 6.84
CA GLY A 155 -17.54 -17.31 7.60
C GLY A 155 -16.35 -16.83 8.45
N VAL A 156 -16.52 -15.71 9.14
CA VAL A 156 -15.50 -15.11 10.03
C VAL A 156 -16.03 -14.97 11.46
N SER A 157 -15.14 -14.72 12.44
CA SER A 157 -15.55 -14.58 13.84
C SER A 157 -16.32 -13.26 14.07
N GLY A 158 -17.30 -13.27 14.98
CA GLY A 158 -18.14 -12.10 15.28
C GLY A 158 -19.36 -11.88 14.36
N ASP A 159 -19.60 -12.81 13.42
CA ASP A 159 -20.72 -12.80 12.47
C ASP A 159 -21.50 -14.13 12.55
N PRO A 160 -22.80 -14.12 12.94
CA PRO A 160 -23.68 -12.97 13.12
C PRO A 160 -23.41 -12.12 14.38
N ASP A 161 -22.92 -12.74 15.45
CA ASP A 161 -22.87 -12.17 16.80
C ASP A 161 -21.47 -12.26 17.44
N PRO A 162 -21.17 -11.46 18.50
CA PRO A 162 -19.84 -11.40 19.10
C PRO A 162 -19.31 -12.71 19.70
N ALA A 163 -20.17 -13.68 20.01
CA ALA A 163 -19.76 -14.98 20.57
C ALA A 163 -19.48 -16.04 19.49
N THR A 164 -19.77 -15.76 18.21
CA THR A 164 -19.44 -16.66 17.10
C THR A 164 -17.93 -16.67 16.85
N VAL A 165 -17.32 -17.86 16.90
CA VAL A 165 -15.88 -18.09 16.65
C VAL A 165 -15.71 -19.04 15.46
N ARG A 166 -14.74 -18.75 14.59
CA ARG A 166 -14.40 -19.51 13.37
C ARG A 166 -12.90 -19.82 13.29
N ASP A 167 -12.53 -20.99 12.79
CA ASP A 167 -11.15 -21.37 12.45
C ASP A 167 -10.85 -20.97 10.99
N THR A 168 -10.33 -19.75 10.81
CA THR A 168 -10.06 -19.14 9.49
C THR A 168 -8.56 -18.91 9.24
N ALA A 169 -8.19 -18.88 7.97
CA ALA A 169 -6.80 -18.88 7.51
C ALA A 169 -6.00 -17.61 7.86
N LEU A 170 -6.67 -16.46 7.99
CA LEU A 170 -6.08 -15.17 8.42
C LEU A 170 -6.60 -14.70 9.79
N GLY A 171 -7.52 -15.45 10.42
CA GLY A 171 -8.07 -15.14 11.73
C GLY A 171 -8.98 -13.91 11.78
N SER A 172 -9.67 -13.58 10.68
CA SER A 172 -10.53 -12.39 10.58
C SER A 172 -11.65 -12.39 11.64
N TYR A 173 -11.86 -11.23 12.28
CA TYR A 173 -12.90 -11.05 13.29
C TYR A 173 -13.49 -9.64 13.35
N PHE A 174 -14.81 -9.57 13.46
CA PHE A 174 -15.58 -8.39 13.83
C PHE A 174 -15.48 -8.11 15.34
N TRP A 175 -16.03 -6.98 15.80
CA TRP A 175 -16.01 -6.55 17.22
C TRP A 175 -14.62 -6.33 17.80
N CYS A 176 -13.63 -6.07 16.94
CA CYS A 176 -12.28 -5.73 17.37
C CYS A 176 -12.28 -4.47 18.26
N GLU A 177 -11.60 -4.52 19.40
CA GLU A 177 -11.67 -3.51 20.49
C GLU A 177 -13.12 -3.14 20.92
N GLY A 178 -14.07 -4.06 20.73
CA GLY A 178 -15.50 -3.86 21.04
C GLY A 178 -16.32 -3.17 19.94
N ILE A 179 -15.69 -2.81 18.82
CA ILE A 179 -16.33 -2.03 17.74
C ILE A 179 -16.86 -2.99 16.67
N GLU A 180 -18.18 -3.15 16.58
CA GLU A 180 -18.85 -4.17 15.74
C GLU A 180 -18.26 -4.30 14.32
N ARG A 181 -18.12 -3.17 13.62
CA ARG A 181 -17.71 -3.11 12.21
C ARG A 181 -16.19 -3.13 11.99
N LEU A 182 -15.37 -3.08 13.04
CA LEU A 182 -13.92 -3.14 12.90
C LEU A 182 -13.50 -4.59 12.67
N LEU A 183 -13.09 -4.87 11.43
CA LEU A 183 -12.75 -6.20 10.93
C LEU A 183 -11.23 -6.41 11.00
N CYS A 184 -10.75 -6.94 12.12
CA CYS A 184 -9.33 -7.15 12.37
C CYS A 184 -8.81 -8.49 11.83
N ILE A 185 -7.50 -8.58 11.61
CA ILE A 185 -6.79 -9.75 11.06
C ILE A 185 -5.50 -10.04 11.85
N ASP A 186 -4.87 -11.18 11.57
CA ASP A 186 -3.52 -11.53 12.03
C ASP A 186 -2.49 -11.13 10.95
N GLN A 187 -1.74 -10.03 11.16
CA GLN A 187 -0.78 -9.54 10.17
C GLN A 187 0.34 -10.55 9.85
N PRO A 188 0.97 -11.24 10.82
CA PRO A 188 1.88 -12.37 10.54
C PRO A 188 1.29 -13.46 9.63
N LYS A 189 0.00 -13.79 9.77
CA LYS A 189 -0.66 -14.70 8.81
C LYS A 189 -0.80 -14.05 7.43
N VAL A 190 -1.25 -12.79 7.34
CA VAL A 190 -1.35 -12.06 6.07
C VAL A 190 -0.01 -12.02 5.34
N ASP A 191 1.07 -11.59 5.99
CA ASP A 191 2.45 -11.61 5.46
C ASP A 191 2.81 -12.99 4.87
N ALA A 192 2.46 -14.09 5.56
CA ALA A 192 2.77 -15.45 5.12
C ALA A 192 1.99 -15.91 3.86
N TYR A 193 0.89 -15.26 3.49
CA TYR A 193 0.20 -15.45 2.21
C TYR A 193 0.65 -14.42 1.16
N VAL A 194 0.89 -13.16 1.53
CA VAL A 194 1.45 -12.14 0.62
C VAL A 194 2.80 -12.58 0.07
N ALA A 195 3.65 -13.20 0.89
CA ALA A 195 4.95 -13.76 0.49
C ALA A 195 4.87 -14.94 -0.52
N LYS A 196 3.67 -15.43 -0.84
CA LYS A 196 3.44 -16.42 -1.92
C LYS A 196 3.27 -15.74 -3.29
N ALA A 197 2.84 -14.47 -3.32
CA ALA A 197 2.67 -13.68 -4.54
C ALA A 197 4.03 -13.20 -5.11
N PRO A 198 4.13 -12.95 -6.43
CA PRO A 198 5.40 -12.55 -7.05
C PRO A 198 5.82 -11.10 -6.79
N ALA A 199 4.87 -10.26 -6.36
CA ALA A 199 5.06 -8.87 -5.93
C ALA A 199 3.80 -8.41 -5.18
N ALA A 200 3.92 -7.38 -4.34
CA ALA A 200 2.82 -6.73 -3.64
C ALA A 200 3.18 -5.28 -3.31
N ASP A 201 2.41 -4.32 -3.82
CA ASP A 201 2.47 -2.91 -3.40
C ASP A 201 1.32 -2.56 -2.45
N LEU A 202 0.19 -3.28 -2.55
CA LEU A 202 -1.02 -3.10 -1.77
C LEU A 202 -1.67 -4.45 -1.48
N VAL A 203 -2.20 -4.64 -0.27
CA VAL A 203 -2.90 -5.87 0.14
C VAL A 203 -4.36 -5.59 0.46
N VAL A 204 -5.26 -6.46 0.00
CA VAL A 204 -6.70 -6.43 0.32
C VAL A 204 -7.11 -7.79 0.87
N VAL A 205 -7.62 -7.83 2.10
CA VAL A 205 -8.23 -9.03 2.70
C VAL A 205 -9.74 -8.97 2.53
N LEU A 206 -10.29 -9.93 1.79
CA LEU A 206 -11.73 -10.10 1.62
C LEU A 206 -12.24 -11.15 2.61
N ALA A 207 -12.99 -10.72 3.62
CA ALA A 207 -13.67 -11.62 4.54
C ALA A 207 -14.93 -12.21 3.89
N ASN A 208 -15.11 -13.52 4.01
CA ASN A 208 -16.33 -14.23 3.63
C ASN A 208 -17.49 -13.87 4.57
N SER A 209 -18.09 -12.69 4.37
CA SER A 209 -19.21 -12.19 5.17
C SER A 209 -20.04 -11.18 4.36
N ALA A 210 -21.33 -11.11 4.67
CA ALA A 210 -22.24 -10.07 4.21
C ALA A 210 -22.47 -8.96 5.26
N LYS A 211 -21.92 -9.10 6.47
CA LYS A 211 -21.97 -8.09 7.54
C LYS A 211 -21.07 -6.92 7.20
N TYR A 212 -21.52 -5.68 7.42
CA TYR A 212 -20.70 -4.52 7.11
C TYR A 212 -19.50 -4.38 8.04
N GLY A 213 -18.33 -4.19 7.44
CA GLY A 213 -17.12 -3.79 8.13
C GLY A 213 -15.90 -3.76 7.23
N GLY A 214 -14.77 -3.49 7.87
CA GLY A 214 -13.44 -3.34 7.30
C GLY A 214 -12.45 -2.75 8.31
N ALA A 215 -11.23 -2.46 7.87
CA ALA A 215 -10.18 -1.79 8.62
C ALA A 215 -9.03 -1.36 7.69
N GLY A 216 -8.37 -0.24 8.02
CA GLY A 216 -7.15 0.23 7.33
C GLY A 216 -5.89 0.01 8.16
N TYR A 217 -5.00 -0.89 7.73
CA TYR A 217 -3.66 -1.05 8.30
C TYR A 217 -2.68 -0.25 7.45
N ASN A 218 -2.60 1.05 7.70
CA ASN A 218 -1.89 2.01 6.85
C ASN A 218 -0.40 2.18 7.20
N GLU A 219 0.12 1.34 8.10
CA GLU A 219 1.57 1.11 8.29
C GLU A 219 2.12 0.21 7.16
N PRO A 220 3.14 0.64 6.39
CA PRO A 220 3.80 -0.23 5.42
C PRO A 220 4.43 -1.47 6.06
N SER A 221 4.41 -2.60 5.36
CA SER A 221 4.97 -3.86 5.85
C SER A 221 6.49 -3.78 6.03
N ALA A 222 6.94 -3.85 7.29
CA ALA A 222 8.36 -3.82 7.66
C ALA A 222 9.16 -5.06 7.17
N THR A 223 8.47 -6.07 6.64
CA THR A 223 9.00 -7.36 6.16
C THR A 223 8.92 -7.48 4.65
N LEU A 224 7.80 -7.05 4.04
CA LEU A 224 7.50 -7.26 2.61
C LEU A 224 7.41 -5.96 1.78
N GLY A 225 7.34 -4.79 2.42
CA GLY A 225 7.44 -3.48 1.75
C GLY A 225 6.17 -2.95 1.07
N TYR A 226 5.06 -3.69 1.11
CA TYR A 226 3.75 -3.19 0.64
C TYR A 226 3.24 -2.04 1.53
N GLU A 227 2.46 -1.12 0.97
CA GLU A 227 2.13 0.17 1.59
C GLU A 227 1.03 0.12 2.67
N GLY A 228 0.20 -0.93 2.68
CA GLY A 228 -0.81 -1.18 3.71
C GLY A 228 -1.71 -2.40 3.42
N ILE A 229 -2.57 -2.75 4.39
CA ILE A 229 -3.63 -3.76 4.26
C ILE A 229 -4.99 -3.08 4.41
N SER A 230 -5.88 -3.25 3.44
CA SER A 230 -7.32 -3.00 3.64
C SER A 230 -8.05 -4.31 3.95
N THR A 231 -8.92 -4.33 4.95
CA THR A 231 -9.88 -5.44 5.14
C THR A 231 -11.28 -5.00 4.72
N ALA A 232 -12.05 -5.90 4.11
CA ALA A 232 -13.41 -5.63 3.64
C ALA A 232 -14.27 -6.90 3.61
N SER A 233 -15.55 -6.78 3.96
CA SER A 233 -16.53 -7.86 3.78
C SER A 233 -16.90 -8.04 2.31
N ALA A 234 -16.65 -9.22 1.75
CA ALA A 234 -16.87 -9.54 0.34
C ALA A 234 -18.35 -9.39 -0.09
N GLY A 235 -19.27 -9.96 0.69
CA GLY A 235 -20.70 -9.97 0.38
C GLY A 235 -21.43 -8.65 0.64
N HIS A 236 -20.75 -7.62 1.17
CA HIS A 236 -21.40 -6.35 1.50
C HIS A 236 -21.14 -5.27 0.43
N PRO A 237 -22.18 -4.59 -0.11
CA PRO A 237 -22.01 -3.64 -1.22
C PRO A 237 -21.25 -2.37 -0.82
N LYS A 238 -21.31 -1.94 0.45
CA LYS A 238 -20.57 -0.74 0.91
C LYS A 238 -19.13 -1.02 1.33
N SER A 239 -18.76 -2.27 1.60
CA SER A 239 -17.38 -2.60 2.01
C SER A 239 -16.37 -2.51 0.85
N GLY A 240 -16.83 -2.52 -0.41
CA GLY A 240 -15.99 -2.11 -1.55
C GLY A 240 -15.60 -0.63 -1.49
N GLN A 241 -16.47 0.26 -1.00
CA GLN A 241 -16.13 1.68 -0.80
C GLN A 241 -15.18 1.89 0.38
N VAL A 242 -15.30 1.07 1.44
CA VAL A 242 -14.28 1.01 2.52
C VAL A 242 -12.92 0.68 1.92
N ALA A 243 -12.81 -0.36 1.08
CA ALA A 243 -11.53 -0.70 0.46
C ALA A 243 -10.91 0.46 -0.33
N ILE A 244 -11.71 1.21 -1.11
CA ILE A 244 -11.23 2.40 -1.84
C ILE A 244 -10.76 3.50 -0.88
N HIS A 245 -11.45 3.71 0.24
CA HIS A 245 -11.08 4.66 1.29
C HIS A 245 -9.73 4.30 1.93
N GLU A 246 -9.52 3.03 2.32
CA GLU A 246 -8.23 2.59 2.88
C GLU A 246 -7.06 2.75 1.88
N THR A 247 -7.31 2.58 0.58
CA THR A 247 -6.29 2.89 -0.44
C THR A 247 -5.96 4.38 -0.55
N GLY A 248 -6.85 5.27 -0.10
CA GLY A 248 -6.58 6.70 0.03
C GLY A 248 -5.42 6.99 0.99
N HIS A 249 -5.42 6.31 2.14
CA HIS A 249 -4.30 6.34 3.08
C HIS A 249 -3.08 5.57 2.53
N SER A 250 -3.28 4.33 2.09
CA SER A 250 -2.17 3.44 1.69
C SER A 250 -1.40 3.95 0.46
N LEU A 251 -2.07 4.37 -0.62
CA LEU A 251 -1.41 4.83 -1.85
C LEU A 251 -1.32 6.37 -1.94
N GLY A 252 -2.36 7.09 -1.54
CA GLY A 252 -2.40 8.55 -1.63
C GLY A 252 -1.73 9.29 -0.47
N LYS A 253 -1.41 8.59 0.64
CA LYS A 253 -0.93 9.16 1.91
C LYS A 253 -1.83 10.32 2.39
N LEU A 254 -3.14 10.11 2.24
CA LEU A 254 -4.20 11.03 2.68
C LEU A 254 -4.51 10.84 4.16
N ALA A 255 -4.92 11.91 4.83
CA ALA A 255 -5.60 11.87 6.12
C ALA A 255 -7.10 11.71 5.91
N ASP A 256 -7.81 11.40 7.00
CA ASP A 256 -9.26 11.53 7.02
C ASP A 256 -9.75 12.98 6.99
N GLU A 257 -10.95 13.17 6.46
CA GLU A 257 -11.65 14.46 6.35
C GLU A 257 -12.92 14.51 7.22
N TYR A 258 -13.20 13.46 7.98
CA TYR A 258 -14.24 13.43 9.00
C TYR A 258 -13.74 13.90 10.38
N PHE A 259 -14.68 14.25 11.26
CA PHE A 259 -14.42 14.82 12.59
C PHE A 259 -15.60 14.57 13.56
N TYR A 260 -15.35 14.58 14.87
CA TYR A 260 -16.33 14.12 15.87
C TYR A 260 -16.63 15.13 16.99
N PRO A 261 -17.75 15.86 16.90
CA PRO A 261 -18.25 16.67 18.01
C PRO A 261 -18.50 15.82 19.27
N GLY A 262 -17.85 16.19 20.38
CA GLY A 262 -18.07 15.58 21.70
C GLY A 262 -17.25 14.32 21.99
N VAL A 263 -16.32 13.92 21.12
CA VAL A 263 -15.28 12.94 21.49
C VAL A 263 -14.12 13.68 22.18
N PRO A 264 -13.72 13.28 23.40
CA PRO A 264 -12.60 13.90 24.11
C PRO A 264 -11.30 13.87 23.32
N ASP A 265 -10.44 14.85 23.59
CA ASP A 265 -9.12 15.09 22.98
C ASP A 265 -9.18 15.47 21.47
N TYR A 266 -10.35 15.43 20.82
CA TYR A 266 -10.55 15.80 19.40
C TYR A 266 -11.31 17.13 19.19
N GLU A 267 -11.59 17.90 20.24
CA GLU A 267 -12.33 19.16 20.12
C GLU A 267 -11.54 20.22 19.32
N LYS A 268 -10.21 20.24 19.47
CA LYS A 268 -9.33 21.19 18.76
C LYS A 268 -7.91 20.67 18.54
N TYR A 269 -7.46 20.71 17.29
CA TYR A 269 -6.06 20.49 16.97
C TYR A 269 -5.18 21.67 17.38
N THR A 270 -4.01 21.36 17.95
CA THR A 270 -3.00 22.34 18.38
C THR A 270 -1.56 21.91 18.07
N GLY A 271 -1.39 20.84 17.27
CA GLY A 271 -0.09 20.28 16.90
C GLY A 271 0.60 21.02 15.74
N PRO A 272 1.72 20.45 15.22
CA PRO A 272 2.39 20.97 14.03
C PRO A 272 1.53 20.83 12.77
N GLU A 273 1.88 21.52 11.69
CA GLU A 273 1.24 21.33 10.38
C GLU A 273 1.29 19.84 9.97
N PRO A 274 0.15 19.19 9.64
CA PRO A 274 0.12 17.78 9.26
C PRO A 274 0.96 17.49 8.01
N ALA A 275 1.35 16.23 7.78
CA ALA A 275 2.10 15.86 6.58
C ALA A 275 1.19 15.72 5.36
N GLU A 276 0.01 15.13 5.58
CA GLU A 276 -0.93 14.59 4.60
C GLU A 276 -1.50 15.69 3.70
N SER A 277 -1.58 15.43 2.40
CA SER A 277 -1.82 16.48 1.39
C SER A 277 -3.16 17.19 1.52
N ASN A 278 -4.16 16.54 2.14
CA ASN A 278 -5.54 17.00 2.31
C ASN A 278 -5.88 17.51 3.73
N SER A 279 -4.90 17.64 4.64
CA SER A 279 -5.11 18.24 5.97
C SER A 279 -4.15 19.40 6.24
N THR A 280 -4.62 20.49 6.86
CA THR A 280 -3.81 21.69 7.15
C THR A 280 -4.35 22.53 8.31
N ALA A 281 -3.47 23.15 9.10
CA ALA A 281 -3.83 24.18 10.08
C ALA A 281 -3.90 25.59 9.46
N LEU A 282 -3.64 25.73 8.15
CA LEU A 282 -3.63 27.00 7.42
C LEU A 282 -5.02 27.37 6.87
N SER A 283 -5.40 28.65 6.97
CA SER A 283 -6.52 29.18 6.19
C SER A 283 -6.19 29.26 4.69
N ALA A 284 -7.22 29.37 3.84
CA ALA A 284 -7.06 29.52 2.38
C ALA A 284 -6.08 30.65 2.00
N ASP A 285 -6.20 31.83 2.59
CA ASP A 285 -5.28 32.96 2.37
C ASP A 285 -3.83 32.62 2.76
N ARG A 286 -3.66 31.87 3.85
CA ARG A 286 -2.34 31.42 4.32
C ARG A 286 -1.74 30.34 3.42
N MET A 287 -2.54 29.42 2.87
CA MET A 287 -2.08 28.50 1.84
C MET A 287 -1.67 29.23 0.55
N ALA A 288 -2.51 30.15 0.07
CA ALA A 288 -2.26 30.94 -1.13
C ALA A 288 -0.99 31.81 -1.00
N ALA A 289 -0.81 32.51 0.11
CA ALA A 289 0.34 33.37 0.35
C ALA A 289 1.66 32.57 0.51
N GLN A 290 1.60 31.39 1.15
CA GLN A 290 2.79 30.56 1.40
C GLN A 290 3.08 29.57 0.26
N ARG A 291 2.15 29.38 -0.68
CA ARG A 291 2.19 28.34 -1.73
C ARG A 291 2.33 26.93 -1.14
N ALA A 292 1.58 26.66 -0.08
CA ALA A 292 1.59 25.40 0.66
C ALA A 292 0.31 24.58 0.39
N LYS A 293 0.38 23.26 0.60
CA LYS A 293 -0.76 22.33 0.46
C LYS A 293 -1.50 22.54 -0.88
N TRP A 294 -2.83 22.47 -0.91
CA TRP A 294 -3.63 22.56 -2.12
C TRP A 294 -3.86 24.00 -2.66
N TYR A 295 -2.95 24.94 -2.42
CA TYR A 295 -3.11 26.33 -2.89
C TYR A 295 -3.36 26.47 -4.41
N ARG A 296 -2.93 25.48 -5.21
CA ARG A 296 -3.14 25.42 -6.67
C ARG A 296 -4.55 25.05 -7.10
N TRP A 297 -5.38 24.64 -6.14
CA TRP A 297 -6.74 24.16 -6.34
C TRP A 297 -7.79 25.11 -5.75
N LEU A 298 -7.41 26.06 -4.89
CA LEU A 298 -8.36 26.99 -4.24
C LEU A 298 -9.22 27.74 -5.28
N GLY A 299 -10.54 27.61 -5.14
CA GLY A 299 -11.55 28.18 -6.04
C GLY A 299 -12.00 27.27 -7.20
N GLU A 300 -11.38 26.11 -7.39
CA GLU A 300 -11.77 25.13 -8.43
C GLU A 300 -12.98 24.29 -8.02
N GLU A 301 -13.79 23.86 -9.00
CA GLU A 301 -14.87 22.89 -8.80
C GLU A 301 -14.30 21.46 -8.73
N SER A 302 -14.68 20.71 -7.70
CA SER A 302 -14.13 19.39 -7.36
C SER A 302 -15.06 18.25 -7.79
N PRO A 303 -14.55 17.05 -8.17
CA PRO A 303 -15.38 15.91 -8.59
C PRO A 303 -16.41 15.45 -7.55
N ASP A 304 -16.21 15.79 -6.27
CA ASP A 304 -17.15 15.53 -5.18
C ASP A 304 -18.42 16.41 -5.20
N GLY A 305 -18.45 17.45 -6.03
CA GLY A 305 -19.53 18.44 -6.17
C GLY A 305 -19.37 19.71 -5.32
N GLY A 306 -18.24 19.89 -4.64
CA GLY A 306 -17.88 21.09 -3.88
C GLY A 306 -16.91 22.02 -4.62
N THR A 307 -16.65 23.18 -4.04
CA THR A 307 -15.54 24.07 -4.44
C THR A 307 -14.38 23.87 -3.49
N VAL A 308 -13.15 23.82 -3.98
CA VAL A 308 -11.97 23.68 -3.12
C VAL A 308 -11.69 24.99 -2.37
N GLY A 309 -11.59 24.92 -1.05
CA GLY A 309 -11.40 26.05 -0.15
C GLY A 309 -10.58 25.65 1.08
N ALA A 310 -10.98 26.11 2.26
CA ALA A 310 -10.48 25.61 3.54
C ALA A 310 -11.69 25.45 4.48
N TYR A 311 -12.13 24.22 4.67
CA TYR A 311 -13.32 23.89 5.46
C TYR A 311 -12.89 23.38 6.83
N GLU A 312 -13.20 24.11 7.90
CA GLU A 312 -12.80 23.70 9.26
C GLU A 312 -13.45 22.36 9.65
N GLY A 313 -12.67 21.52 10.34
CA GLY A 313 -12.99 20.14 10.69
C GLY A 313 -12.32 19.13 9.74
N GLY A 314 -11.69 18.10 10.30
CA GLY A 314 -11.01 17.05 9.54
C GLY A 314 -9.84 16.44 10.33
N ASN A 315 -9.33 15.29 9.87
CA ASN A 315 -8.35 14.47 10.59
C ASN A 315 -8.80 14.26 12.05
N TYR A 316 -10.06 13.82 12.22
CA TYR A 316 -10.78 13.61 13.49
C TYR A 316 -11.14 14.89 14.28
N PHE A 317 -10.34 15.96 14.18
CA PHE A 317 -10.51 17.18 14.96
C PHE A 317 -11.66 18.08 14.47
N VAL A 318 -12.46 18.60 15.39
CA VAL A 318 -13.60 19.49 15.09
C VAL A 318 -13.15 20.89 14.68
N THR A 319 -12.06 21.40 15.27
CA THR A 319 -11.52 22.74 14.99
C THR A 319 -9.99 22.74 14.90
N GLY A 320 -9.41 23.78 14.28
CA GLY A 320 -7.96 23.96 14.16
C GLY A 320 -7.28 23.21 13.00
N LEU A 321 -8.00 22.32 12.31
CA LEU A 321 -7.62 21.75 11.02
C LEU A 321 -8.70 22.03 9.98
N ASN A 322 -8.28 22.06 8.71
CA ASN A 322 -9.12 22.26 7.55
C ASN A 322 -8.94 21.10 6.56
N ARG A 323 -10.03 20.76 5.87
CA ARG A 323 -10.08 19.86 4.71
C ARG A 323 -10.33 20.66 3.40
N PRO A 324 -10.12 20.07 2.20
CA PRO A 324 -10.13 20.84 0.95
C PRO A 324 -11.52 21.20 0.44
N THR A 325 -12.50 20.31 0.58
CA THR A 325 -13.91 20.49 0.20
C THR A 325 -14.81 20.15 1.39
N ASP A 326 -16.10 20.47 1.35
CA ASP A 326 -16.97 20.02 2.46
C ASP A 326 -16.98 18.49 2.57
N ASN A 327 -16.97 17.75 1.46
CA ASN A 327 -17.15 16.30 1.47
C ASN A 327 -16.39 15.64 0.32
N SER A 328 -15.78 14.48 0.57
CA SER A 328 -15.01 13.68 -0.38
C SER A 328 -15.03 12.20 0.04
N LEU A 329 -14.40 11.31 -0.73
CA LEU A 329 -14.21 9.90 -0.36
C LEU A 329 -13.53 9.72 1.02
N MET A 330 -12.65 10.64 1.42
CA MET A 330 -11.99 10.63 2.74
C MET A 330 -12.90 11.16 3.88
N ARG A 331 -14.14 11.56 3.58
CA ARG A 331 -15.14 11.97 4.58
C ARG A 331 -16.39 11.08 4.55
N VAL A 332 -16.90 10.73 3.37
CA VAL A 332 -18.12 9.92 3.19
C VAL A 332 -17.96 8.95 2.02
N LEU A 333 -18.13 7.67 2.31
CA LEU A 333 -18.10 6.59 1.31
C LEU A 333 -19.11 6.82 0.18
N GLY A 334 -18.74 6.48 -1.06
CA GLY A 334 -19.57 6.73 -2.25
C GLY A 334 -19.46 8.14 -2.84
N LYS A 335 -18.70 9.05 -2.21
CA LYS A 335 -18.24 10.28 -2.87
C LYS A 335 -16.94 10.04 -3.65
N PRO A 336 -16.71 10.75 -4.78
CA PRO A 336 -15.38 10.84 -5.38
C PRO A 336 -14.34 11.47 -4.44
N PHE A 337 -13.05 11.24 -4.73
CA PHE A 337 -11.97 12.01 -4.12
C PHE A 337 -12.07 13.49 -4.51
N ASN A 338 -11.67 14.39 -3.62
CA ASN A 338 -11.49 15.81 -3.94
C ASN A 338 -10.23 16.02 -4.81
N LEU A 339 -10.07 17.19 -5.43
CA LEU A 339 -8.93 17.43 -6.35
C LEU A 339 -7.54 17.16 -5.73
N PRO A 340 -7.22 17.57 -4.48
CA PRO A 340 -5.96 17.18 -3.83
C PRO A 340 -5.82 15.68 -3.58
N GLY A 341 -6.92 15.00 -3.25
CA GLY A 341 -7.00 13.54 -3.16
C GLY A 341 -6.70 12.87 -4.49
N VAL A 342 -7.32 13.33 -5.59
CA VAL A 342 -7.05 12.83 -6.95
C VAL A 342 -5.58 13.05 -7.35
N GLU A 343 -5.03 14.23 -7.09
CA GLU A 343 -3.61 14.53 -7.34
C GLU A 343 -2.68 13.56 -6.60
N SER A 344 -2.97 13.28 -5.33
CA SER A 344 -2.16 12.41 -4.48
C SER A 344 -2.31 10.93 -4.83
N MET A 345 -3.52 10.48 -5.18
CA MET A 345 -3.76 9.11 -5.65
C MET A 345 -3.05 8.84 -6.98
N ILE A 346 -3.03 9.80 -7.91
CA ILE A 346 -2.25 9.69 -9.14
C ILE A 346 -0.75 9.66 -8.81
N ALA A 347 -0.26 10.47 -7.87
CA ALA A 347 1.13 10.41 -7.42
C ALA A 347 1.51 9.00 -6.90
N GLY A 348 0.65 8.42 -6.04
CA GLY A 348 0.80 7.05 -5.53
C GLY A 348 0.81 6.00 -6.64
N PHE A 349 -0.07 6.09 -7.63
CA PHE A 349 -0.06 5.13 -8.75
C PHE A 349 1.26 5.16 -9.53
N TYR A 350 1.86 6.34 -9.73
CA TYR A 350 3.15 6.52 -10.40
C TYR A 350 4.37 6.30 -9.50
N GLN A 351 4.20 6.08 -8.19
CA GLN A 351 5.28 5.61 -7.30
C GLN A 351 5.65 4.15 -7.60
N HIS A 352 4.67 3.32 -7.89
CA HIS A 352 4.83 1.87 -8.11
C HIS A 352 4.81 1.50 -9.60
N ALA A 353 3.89 2.07 -10.38
CA ALA A 353 3.76 1.74 -11.81
C ALA A 353 4.72 2.53 -12.72
N ARG A 354 5.14 1.90 -13.82
CA ARG A 354 5.96 2.51 -14.88
C ARG A 354 5.26 2.45 -16.23
N VAL A 355 5.24 3.59 -16.91
CA VAL A 355 4.53 3.77 -18.18
C VAL A 355 5.35 3.47 -19.43
N VAL A 356 6.57 2.91 -19.30
CA VAL A 356 7.40 2.46 -20.42
C VAL A 356 8.05 1.10 -20.10
N THR A 357 7.42 0.02 -20.54
CA THR A 357 7.96 -1.35 -20.46
C THR A 357 8.81 -1.64 -21.71
N PRO A 358 10.13 -1.84 -21.63
CA PRO A 358 10.95 -2.17 -22.80
C PRO A 358 10.71 -3.61 -23.28
N LEU A 359 10.05 -3.76 -24.44
CA LEU A 359 9.81 -5.06 -25.09
C LEU A 359 11.04 -5.56 -25.86
N THR A 360 11.95 -4.66 -26.23
CA THR A 360 13.28 -5.02 -26.73
C THR A 360 14.29 -4.92 -25.59
N PRO A 361 15.10 -5.96 -25.30
CA PRO A 361 16.12 -5.91 -24.25
C PRO A 361 17.08 -4.71 -24.39
N THR A 362 17.30 -4.02 -23.27
CA THR A 362 18.07 -2.76 -23.14
C THR A 362 19.54 -2.99 -22.80
N ASP A 363 19.88 -4.21 -22.37
CA ASP A 363 21.21 -4.71 -22.01
C ASP A 363 22.20 -4.82 -23.18
N ARG A 364 21.69 -4.88 -24.41
CA ARG A 364 22.44 -5.19 -25.63
C ARG A 364 22.39 -4.08 -26.66
N THR A 365 23.52 -3.85 -27.35
CA THR A 365 23.60 -2.85 -28.43
C THR A 365 22.77 -3.26 -29.64
N LEU A 366 21.75 -2.49 -29.98
CA LEU A 366 20.94 -2.70 -31.17
C LEU A 366 21.67 -2.21 -32.44
N ARG A 367 21.60 -3.01 -33.50
CA ARG A 367 22.16 -2.75 -34.85
C ARG A 367 21.07 -2.51 -35.89
N MET A 368 21.41 -2.03 -37.08
CA MET A 368 20.46 -1.67 -38.16
C MET A 368 19.29 -2.66 -38.38
N ARG A 369 19.52 -3.97 -38.26
CA ARG A 369 18.51 -5.04 -38.43
C ARG A 369 17.46 -5.17 -37.30
N HIS A 370 17.57 -4.41 -36.22
CA HIS A 370 16.70 -4.53 -35.04
C HIS A 370 15.73 -3.35 -34.92
N THR A 371 14.69 -3.54 -34.12
CA THR A 371 13.71 -2.50 -33.76
C THR A 371 13.72 -2.32 -32.25
N ALA A 372 13.82 -1.08 -31.78
CA ALA A 372 13.55 -0.75 -30.39
C ALA A 372 12.03 -0.68 -30.19
N LYS A 373 11.50 -1.43 -29.23
CA LYS A 373 10.06 -1.52 -28.91
C LYS A 373 9.83 -1.31 -27.43
N ALA A 374 8.78 -0.58 -27.08
CA ALA A 374 8.26 -0.50 -25.71
C ALA A 374 6.73 -0.61 -25.70
N ALA A 375 6.16 -1.19 -24.64
CA ALA A 375 4.76 -1.06 -24.33
C ALA A 375 4.54 0.20 -23.47
N VAL A 376 3.44 0.88 -23.74
CA VAL A 376 2.95 2.05 -22.99
C VAL A 376 1.48 1.74 -22.68
N PRO A 377 1.04 1.82 -21.41
CA PRO A 377 -0.35 1.53 -21.06
C PRO A 377 -1.28 2.59 -21.67
N ARG A 378 -2.49 2.19 -22.09
CA ARG A 378 -3.54 3.14 -22.46
C ARG A 378 -4.25 3.61 -21.21
N LEU A 379 -4.60 4.89 -21.14
CA LEU A 379 -5.52 5.40 -20.13
C LEU A 379 -6.97 5.15 -20.58
N ASN A 380 -7.89 4.98 -19.63
CA ASN A 380 -9.30 4.69 -19.92
C ASN A 380 -10.25 5.86 -19.56
N GLY A 381 -9.71 7.02 -19.20
CA GLY A 381 -10.49 8.19 -18.78
C GLY A 381 -11.44 8.69 -19.88
N ALA A 382 -12.61 9.17 -19.49
CA ALA A 382 -13.70 9.53 -20.40
C ALA A 382 -13.37 10.69 -21.37
N ASP A 383 -12.36 11.50 -21.07
CA ASP A 383 -11.87 12.56 -21.95
C ASP A 383 -10.92 12.07 -23.07
N GLY A 384 -10.59 10.77 -23.08
CA GLY A 384 -9.77 10.14 -24.11
C GLY A 384 -8.29 10.49 -24.09
N ARG A 385 -7.79 11.25 -23.10
CA ARG A 385 -6.36 11.58 -22.97
C ARG A 385 -5.50 10.31 -22.95
N GLN A 386 -4.37 10.33 -23.63
CA GLN A 386 -3.38 9.25 -23.63
C GLN A 386 -2.00 9.83 -23.33
N LEU A 387 -1.08 8.95 -22.92
CA LEU A 387 0.29 9.31 -22.57
C LEU A 387 1.09 9.81 -23.78
N VAL A 388 1.89 10.86 -23.57
CA VAL A 388 2.69 11.51 -24.62
C VAL A 388 3.99 10.74 -24.82
N VAL A 389 4.06 9.94 -25.90
CA VAL A 389 5.22 9.11 -26.22
C VAL A 389 6.19 9.85 -27.16
N ARG A 390 7.46 9.98 -26.74
CA ARG A 390 8.50 10.72 -27.46
C ARG A 390 9.84 9.98 -27.50
N TRP A 391 10.49 10.01 -28.67
CA TRP A 391 11.79 9.37 -28.90
C TRP A 391 12.91 10.40 -29.00
N TYR A 392 14.10 10.03 -28.51
CA TYR A 392 15.30 10.87 -28.51
C TYR A 392 16.53 10.07 -28.96
N LEU A 393 17.40 10.67 -29.76
CA LEU A 393 18.71 10.15 -30.12
C LEU A 393 19.79 11.14 -29.67
N ASP A 394 20.73 10.69 -28.84
CA ASP A 394 21.76 11.53 -28.21
C ASP A 394 21.15 12.79 -27.53
N GLY A 395 19.95 12.64 -26.95
CA GLY A 395 19.18 13.71 -26.31
C GLY A 395 18.35 14.60 -27.26
N ARG A 396 18.46 14.44 -28.58
CA ARG A 396 17.70 15.22 -29.57
C ARG A 396 16.38 14.52 -29.94
N GLU A 397 15.27 15.25 -29.90
CA GLU A 397 13.92 14.73 -30.14
C GLU A 397 13.72 14.29 -31.61
N LEU A 398 13.28 13.05 -31.81
CA LEU A 398 12.99 12.45 -33.11
C LEU A 398 11.50 12.63 -33.46
N LYS A 399 11.06 13.87 -33.71
CA LYS A 399 9.63 14.23 -33.91
C LYS A 399 8.86 13.35 -34.90
N ARG A 400 9.52 12.78 -35.92
CA ARG A 400 8.92 11.80 -36.87
C ARG A 400 8.45 10.49 -36.22
N PHE A 401 8.73 10.26 -34.94
CA PHE A 401 8.33 9.10 -34.15
C PHE A 401 7.50 9.46 -32.91
N GLU A 402 7.01 10.71 -32.79
CA GLU A 402 6.06 11.07 -31.73
C GLU A 402 4.81 10.16 -31.80
N GLY A 403 4.33 9.72 -30.63
CA GLY A 403 3.23 8.76 -30.50
C GLY A 403 3.55 7.30 -30.87
N ARG A 404 4.73 6.98 -31.44
CA ARG A 404 5.08 5.60 -31.83
C ARG A 404 5.63 4.80 -30.64
N THR A 405 5.20 3.55 -30.49
CA THR A 405 5.74 2.60 -29.52
C THR A 405 6.97 1.80 -30.01
N GLU A 406 7.31 1.92 -31.30
CA GLU A 406 8.48 1.26 -31.88
C GLU A 406 9.22 2.08 -32.95
N VAL A 407 10.54 1.91 -33.00
CA VAL A 407 11.45 2.57 -33.96
C VAL A 407 12.49 1.56 -34.49
N PRO A 408 12.48 1.24 -35.80
CA PRO A 408 13.54 0.46 -36.43
C PRO A 408 14.87 1.21 -36.41
N VAL A 409 15.98 0.55 -36.05
CA VAL A 409 17.30 1.18 -35.95
C VAL A 409 17.77 1.71 -37.30
N ALA A 410 17.43 1.05 -38.41
CA ALA A 410 17.63 1.55 -39.77
C ALA A 410 16.94 2.91 -40.05
N GLN A 411 15.83 3.23 -39.37
CA GLN A 411 15.13 4.51 -39.53
C GLN A 411 15.72 5.63 -38.65
N LEU A 412 16.81 5.39 -37.92
CA LEU A 412 17.52 6.44 -37.16
C LEU A 412 18.45 7.29 -38.04
N TRP A 413 18.93 6.73 -39.16
CA TRP A 413 19.97 7.34 -40.02
C TRP A 413 21.26 7.65 -39.25
N LEU A 414 21.88 6.60 -38.68
CA LEU A 414 23.20 6.72 -38.07
C LEU A 414 24.25 6.80 -39.18
N PHE A 415 25.07 7.86 -39.17
CA PHE A 415 26.05 8.15 -40.24
C PHE A 415 27.50 7.79 -39.85
N ASP A 416 27.72 7.28 -38.65
CA ASP A 416 29.05 7.00 -38.13
C ASP A 416 29.08 5.69 -37.30
N LEU A 417 30.28 5.27 -36.87
CA LEU A 417 30.51 3.98 -36.22
C LEU A 417 30.47 4.03 -34.68
N ARG A 418 30.08 5.14 -34.03
CA ARG A 418 30.00 5.24 -32.57
C ARG A 418 28.74 4.57 -32.01
N ALA A 419 28.72 4.45 -30.69
CA ALA A 419 27.51 4.12 -29.95
C ALA A 419 26.70 5.40 -29.70
N HIS A 420 25.41 5.35 -30.01
CA HIS A 420 24.45 6.42 -29.71
C HIS A 420 23.49 5.97 -28.61
N ARG A 421 22.89 6.94 -27.92
CA ARG A 421 21.84 6.69 -26.93
C ARG A 421 20.47 6.95 -27.55
N LEU A 422 19.73 5.87 -27.85
CA LEU A 422 18.31 5.95 -28.19
C LEU A 422 17.50 5.82 -26.90
N SER A 423 16.51 6.68 -26.68
CA SER A 423 15.57 6.53 -25.57
C SER A 423 14.14 6.89 -25.97
N VAL A 424 13.17 6.22 -25.38
CA VAL A 424 11.74 6.58 -25.46
C VAL A 424 11.22 6.95 -24.08
N THR A 425 10.52 8.07 -24.00
CA THR A 425 9.83 8.55 -22.81
C THR A 425 8.34 8.48 -23.07
N ALA A 426 7.56 8.01 -22.10
CA ALA A 426 6.12 8.27 -22.03
C ALA A 426 5.87 9.13 -20.79
N GLU A 427 4.99 10.12 -20.95
CA GLU A 427 4.75 11.19 -19.99
C GLU A 427 3.25 11.47 -19.91
N ASP A 428 2.71 11.51 -18.71
CA ASP A 428 1.36 11.98 -18.47
C ASP A 428 1.32 13.51 -18.39
N ARG A 429 0.20 14.07 -18.86
CA ARG A 429 -0.10 15.51 -18.83
C ARG A 429 -1.54 15.75 -18.39
N THR A 430 -2.03 14.89 -17.50
CA THR A 430 -3.31 15.10 -16.82
C THR A 430 -3.34 16.47 -16.12
N PRO A 431 -4.42 17.27 -16.29
CA PRO A 431 -4.58 18.52 -15.54
C PRO A 431 -4.91 18.28 -14.06
N SER A 432 -5.18 17.02 -13.68
CA SER A 432 -5.43 16.56 -12.31
C SER A 432 -4.18 16.52 -11.42
N VAL A 433 -2.99 16.82 -11.97
CA VAL A 433 -1.75 17.01 -11.20
C VAL A 433 -1.16 18.36 -11.59
N ARG A 434 -1.07 19.26 -10.62
CA ARG A 434 -0.58 20.65 -10.74
C ARG A 434 0.72 20.89 -9.97
N ASP A 435 1.11 20.01 -9.05
CA ASP A 435 2.39 20.13 -8.35
C ASP A 435 3.59 19.88 -9.28
N PRO A 436 4.51 20.85 -9.47
CA PRO A 436 5.64 20.70 -10.38
C PRO A 436 6.66 19.63 -10.00
N GLU A 437 6.61 19.08 -8.78
CA GLU A 437 7.48 18.00 -8.33
C GLU A 437 6.83 16.65 -8.67
N ILE A 438 5.53 16.50 -8.39
CA ILE A 438 4.74 15.32 -8.79
C ILE A 438 4.66 15.19 -10.32
N VAL A 439 4.46 16.28 -11.07
CA VAL A 439 4.50 16.27 -12.56
C VAL A 439 5.82 15.70 -13.13
N ARG A 440 6.93 15.71 -12.36
CA ARG A 440 8.19 15.09 -12.80
C ARG A 440 8.23 13.56 -12.61
N THR A 441 7.42 13.00 -11.71
CA THR A 441 7.34 11.54 -11.48
C THR A 441 6.38 10.85 -12.46
N LEU A 442 5.41 11.59 -13.01
CA LEU A 442 4.43 11.17 -14.04
C LEU A 442 5.03 10.79 -15.41
N ARG A 443 6.26 10.26 -15.45
CA ARG A 443 6.96 9.87 -16.69
C ARG A 443 7.96 8.73 -16.47
N SER A 444 8.05 7.81 -17.42
CA SER A 444 9.04 6.73 -17.44
C SER A 444 9.87 6.78 -18.72
N THR A 445 11.08 6.21 -18.72
CA THR A 445 11.98 6.26 -19.90
C THR A 445 12.79 4.98 -20.06
N ALA A 446 12.64 4.30 -21.19
CA ALA A 446 13.52 3.20 -21.60
C ALA A 446 14.67 3.72 -22.48
N THR A 447 15.83 3.05 -22.41
CA THR A 447 17.06 3.45 -23.12
C THR A 447 17.73 2.23 -23.75
N TRP A 448 18.21 2.37 -24.99
CA TRP A 448 19.03 1.39 -25.69
C TRP A 448 20.32 2.04 -26.20
N THR A 449 21.43 1.32 -26.13
CA THR A 449 22.60 1.63 -26.94
C THR A 449 22.33 1.19 -28.38
N VAL A 450 22.54 2.08 -29.35
CA VAL A 450 22.34 1.79 -30.78
C VAL A 450 23.58 2.13 -31.60
N ARG A 451 23.82 1.39 -32.68
CA ARG A 451 24.97 1.56 -33.59
C ARG A 451 24.59 1.04 -34.98
N LEU A 452 25.38 1.40 -36.00
CA LEU A 452 25.39 0.73 -37.31
C LEU A 452 25.50 -0.80 -37.13
#